data_AF-A0AA42K3E5-F1
#
_entry.id   AF-A0AA42K3E5-F1
#
_cell.length_a   1.000
_cell.length_b   1.000
_cell.length_c   1.000
_cell.angle_alpha   90.00
_cell.angle_beta   90.00
_cell.angle_gamma   90.00
#
_symmetry.space_group_name_H-M   'P 1'
#
loop_
_entity.id
_entity.type
_entity.pdbx_description
1 polymer ?
#
loop_
_entity_poly.entity_id
_entity_poly.type
_entity_poly.pdbx_seq_one_letter_code
_entity_poly.pdbx_strand_id
1 'polypeptide(L)'
;MILKPHFFILILLNILFFPVTSIAGDYRHFIWTMTSPVKTNDMLINYNDMTTSASSIMSGGLNGLYNARSVYTRCKGTNDKLSATQEKTAWLIMQNRVYVNNVPISLNIDPYNSWTYPAQSQISGYISKINQITVKTDVGGCWTLGSMIPVDFHWRSARITATLSQGNLAPGIYRVPVAYYYAFEENKFTTPEEKGPSADVPNLIVGGLGRRDSFTLIIDVKSKCDFNSNQLQLTHDITLGDESSYKSNVTNYSISCSASTPVKMELIGTNKPTGKSANFTKCGEGDCELQFSDGKTISEEKVTGKKDYLINSTFHPDDKTKTGSFQGAGILRVTIQ
;
A
#
# COMPACT_ATOMS: atom_id res chain seq x y z
N MET A 1 86.90 50.37 32.54
CA MET A 1 87.29 50.57 31.13
C MET A 1 86.83 49.34 30.36
N ILE A 2 85.93 49.56 29.39
CA ILE A 2 85.38 48.62 28.40
C ILE A 2 84.37 47.58 28.93
N LEU A 3 83.08 47.95 28.86
CA LEU A 3 81.95 47.02 28.68
C LEU A 3 81.97 46.49 27.22
N LYS A 4 81.75 45.19 27.03
CA LYS A 4 81.35 44.60 25.75
C LYS A 4 79.87 44.14 25.83
N PRO A 5 79.04 44.43 24.81
CA PRO A 5 77.69 43.91 24.72
C PRO A 5 77.66 42.62 23.89
N HIS A 6 76.81 41.66 24.28
CA HIS A 6 76.31 40.64 23.36
C HIS A 6 74.87 40.97 22.98
N PHE A 7 74.72 41.23 21.69
CA PHE A 7 73.49 41.57 20.97
C PHE A 7 72.57 40.34 20.92
N PHE A 8 71.36 40.45 21.46
CA PHE A 8 70.26 39.53 21.17
C PHE A 8 69.41 40.17 20.07
N ILE A 9 69.38 39.55 18.89
CA ILE A 9 68.54 39.98 17.76
C ILE A 9 67.12 39.44 18.03
N LEU A 10 66.17 40.34 18.31
CA LEU A 10 64.75 40.04 18.29
C LEU A 10 64.20 40.40 16.90
N ILE A 11 63.91 39.40 16.07
CA ILE A 11 63.15 39.59 14.83
C ILE A 11 61.66 39.64 15.22
N LEU A 12 61.09 40.84 15.24
CA LEU A 12 59.64 41.04 15.34
C LEU A 12 59.03 40.78 13.96
N LEU A 13 58.45 39.59 13.79
CA LEU A 13 57.62 39.25 12.63
C LEU A 13 56.27 39.96 12.77
N ASN A 14 56.08 41.10 12.10
CA ASN A 14 54.78 41.75 11.97
C ASN A 14 53.89 40.92 11.04
N ILE A 15 53.13 39.98 11.62
CA ILE A 15 52.03 39.33 10.94
C ILE A 15 50.89 40.35 10.85
N LEU A 16 50.76 40.99 9.69
CA LEU A 16 49.55 41.72 9.31
C LEU A 16 48.39 40.74 9.24
N PHE A 17 47.65 40.61 10.35
CA PHE A 17 46.31 40.04 10.35
C PHE A 17 45.41 41.00 9.58
N PHE A 18 45.28 40.80 8.27
CA PHE A 18 44.10 41.29 7.58
C PHE A 18 42.91 40.56 8.18
N PRO A 19 41.89 41.25 8.73
CA PRO A 19 40.64 40.58 9.03
C PRO A 19 40.14 40.02 7.71
N VAL A 20 40.16 38.69 7.58
CA VAL A 20 39.35 38.01 6.58
C VAL A 20 37.93 38.38 6.97
N THR A 21 37.37 39.39 6.33
CA THR A 21 35.94 39.65 6.38
C THR A 21 35.32 38.39 5.78
N SER A 22 34.94 37.44 6.64
CA SER A 22 34.05 36.37 6.22
C SER A 22 32.85 37.10 5.64
N ILE A 23 32.64 36.96 4.33
CA ILE A 23 31.40 37.42 3.71
C ILE A 23 30.32 36.65 4.46
N ALA A 24 29.60 37.33 5.36
CA ALA A 24 28.51 36.71 6.10
C ALA A 24 27.54 36.16 5.05
N GLY A 25 27.28 34.85 5.08
CA GLY A 25 26.42 34.26 4.08
C GLY A 25 24.96 34.59 4.33
N ASP A 26 24.24 34.76 3.23
CA ASP A 26 22.81 35.02 3.23
C ASP A 26 22.09 33.75 2.78
N TYR A 27 20.93 33.52 3.39
CA TYR A 27 20.01 32.48 2.92
C TYR A 27 18.56 32.91 2.96
N ARG A 28 17.76 32.25 2.14
CA ARG A 28 16.30 32.28 2.17
C ARG A 28 15.80 30.84 2.15
N HIS A 29 15.02 30.46 3.15
CA HIS A 29 14.42 29.15 3.25
C HIS A 29 12.91 29.29 3.39
N PHE A 30 12.20 28.72 2.43
CA PHE A 30 10.75 28.77 2.37
C PHE A 30 10.17 27.37 2.17
N ILE A 31 8.99 27.15 2.74
CA ILE A 31 8.09 26.09 2.29
C ILE A 31 6.88 26.76 1.66
N TRP A 32 6.50 26.26 0.49
CA TRP A 32 5.42 26.76 -0.34
C TRP A 32 4.33 25.72 -0.51
N THR A 33 3.09 26.17 -0.48
CA THR A 33 1.91 25.39 -0.87
C THR A 33 1.18 26.06 -2.02
N MET A 34 0.86 25.29 -3.06
CA MET A 34 0.02 25.75 -4.17
C MET A 34 -1.43 25.95 -3.70
N THR A 35 -2.09 26.94 -4.29
CA THR A 35 -3.51 27.21 -4.06
C THR A 35 -4.42 26.13 -4.64
N SER A 36 -4.03 25.54 -5.77
CA SER A 36 -4.77 24.45 -6.44
C SER A 36 -4.24 23.06 -6.04
N PRO A 37 -5.14 22.09 -5.75
CA PRO A 37 -4.75 20.73 -5.43
C PRO A 37 -4.24 19.95 -6.65
N VAL A 38 -3.34 19.01 -6.39
CA VAL A 38 -2.95 17.96 -7.33
C VAL A 38 -4.08 16.93 -7.43
N LYS A 39 -4.60 16.69 -8.63
CA LYS A 39 -5.45 15.52 -8.84
C LYS A 39 -4.57 14.34 -9.22
N THR A 40 -4.64 13.29 -8.41
CA THR A 40 -3.99 12.01 -8.68
C THR A 40 -5.02 11.00 -9.14
N ASN A 41 -4.65 10.15 -10.08
CA ASN A 41 -5.53 9.08 -10.53
C ASN A 41 -5.66 8.00 -9.45
N ASP A 42 -6.78 7.29 -9.46
CA ASP A 42 -6.92 6.07 -8.66
C ASP A 42 -5.87 5.04 -9.07
N MET A 43 -5.38 4.30 -8.08
CA MET A 43 -4.40 3.26 -8.29
C MET A 43 -5.10 1.91 -8.33
N LEU A 44 -5.22 1.33 -9.52
CA LEU A 44 -5.68 -0.05 -9.66
C LEU A 44 -4.51 -1.01 -9.49
N ILE A 45 -4.69 -1.96 -8.58
CA ILE A 45 -3.79 -3.07 -8.37
C ILE A 45 -4.56 -4.38 -8.50
N ASN A 46 -4.06 -5.23 -9.38
CA ASN A 46 -4.58 -6.58 -9.58
C ASN A 46 -3.70 -7.57 -8.81
N TYR A 47 -4.30 -8.20 -7.80
CA TYR A 47 -3.70 -9.30 -7.07
C TYR A 47 -4.30 -10.62 -7.56
N ASN A 48 -3.43 -11.57 -7.91
CA ASN A 48 -3.76 -12.98 -7.81
C ASN A 48 -2.89 -13.57 -6.70
N ASP A 49 -3.15 -14.80 -6.24
CA ASP A 49 -2.36 -15.37 -5.12
C ASP A 49 -0.89 -15.68 -5.50
N MET A 50 -0.33 -15.12 -6.60
CA MET A 50 1.12 -15.13 -6.92
C MET A 50 1.71 -13.72 -7.06
N THR A 51 0.93 -12.71 -7.46
CA THR A 51 1.44 -11.34 -7.52
C THR A 51 1.50 -10.76 -6.12
N THR A 52 2.62 -10.15 -5.77
CA THR A 52 2.83 -9.59 -4.41
C THR A 52 2.99 -8.08 -4.43
N SER A 53 3.04 -7.47 -5.62
CA SER A 53 3.22 -6.03 -5.78
C SER A 53 2.61 -5.53 -7.08
N ALA A 54 2.08 -4.32 -7.06
CA ALA A 54 1.85 -3.53 -8.27
C ALA A 54 2.15 -2.07 -8.04
N SER A 55 2.31 -1.33 -9.14
CA SER A 55 2.71 0.07 -9.12
C SER A 55 1.80 0.92 -9.99
N SER A 56 1.65 2.19 -9.61
CA SER A 56 0.99 3.21 -10.42
C SER A 56 1.79 4.51 -10.39
N ILE A 57 1.50 5.40 -11.34
CA ILE A 57 2.20 6.67 -11.51
C ILE A 57 1.33 7.79 -10.96
N MET A 58 1.88 8.51 -9.99
CA MET A 58 1.40 9.80 -9.54
C MET A 58 2.01 10.88 -10.45
N SER A 59 1.33 11.19 -11.55
CA SER A 59 1.67 12.33 -12.40
C SER A 59 1.01 13.60 -11.87
N GLY A 60 1.80 14.65 -11.72
CA GLY A 60 1.31 15.98 -11.33
C GLY A 60 1.94 17.01 -12.25
N GLY A 61 1.12 17.79 -12.96
CA GLY A 61 1.56 18.89 -13.83
C GLY A 61 2.12 20.08 -13.05
N LEU A 62 2.91 19.84 -12.01
CA LEU A 62 3.32 20.82 -11.00
C LEU A 62 4.65 21.49 -11.33
N ASN A 63 5.02 21.49 -12.61
CA ASN A 63 6.18 22.23 -13.10
C ASN A 63 5.75 23.60 -13.60
N GLY A 64 6.57 24.61 -13.34
CA GLY A 64 6.38 25.96 -13.83
C GLY A 64 5.87 26.94 -12.77
N LEU A 65 5.51 28.13 -13.22
CA LEU A 65 5.11 29.25 -12.37
C LEU A 65 3.67 29.10 -11.87
N TYR A 66 3.51 29.04 -10.55
CA TYR A 66 2.21 29.02 -9.88
C TYR A 66 2.17 30.04 -8.75
N ASN A 67 0.98 30.62 -8.51
CA ASN A 67 0.76 31.40 -7.30
C ASN A 67 0.77 30.46 -6.08
N ALA A 68 1.63 30.77 -5.12
CA ALA A 68 1.85 29.95 -3.94
C ALA A 68 1.87 30.77 -2.66
N ARG A 69 1.47 30.13 -1.57
CA ARG A 69 1.51 30.70 -0.23
C ARG A 69 2.79 30.28 0.48
N SER A 70 3.51 31.23 1.06
CA SER A 70 4.59 30.93 2.02
C SER A 70 3.96 30.42 3.31
N VAL A 71 4.25 29.17 3.67
CA VAL A 71 3.76 28.53 4.92
C VAL A 71 4.88 28.36 5.93
N TYR A 72 6.12 28.60 5.52
CA TYR A 72 7.31 28.64 6.35
C TYR A 72 8.28 29.65 5.77
N THR A 73 8.93 30.44 6.63
CA THR A 73 9.96 31.40 6.24
C THR A 73 11.06 31.45 7.30
N ARG A 74 12.30 31.32 6.86
CA ARG A 74 13.52 31.60 7.64
C ARG A 74 14.53 32.24 6.70
N CYS A 75 15.08 33.37 7.10
CA CYS A 75 16.06 34.10 6.30
C CYS A 75 17.18 34.60 7.19
N LYS A 76 18.36 34.74 6.59
CA LYS A 76 19.53 35.40 7.18
C LYS A 76 20.12 36.38 6.19
N GLY A 77 20.52 37.56 6.69
CA GLY A 77 21.11 38.63 5.90
C GLY A 77 20.11 39.49 5.16
N THR A 78 20.59 40.56 4.54
CA THR A 78 19.77 41.65 4.00
C THR A 78 20.07 41.97 2.53
N ASN A 79 21.01 41.27 1.89
CA ASN A 79 21.39 41.58 0.51
C ASN A 79 20.73 40.61 -0.48
N ASP A 80 19.65 41.07 -1.09
CA ASP A 80 18.83 40.27 -2.00
C ASP A 80 19.49 40.03 -3.37
N LYS A 81 20.61 40.71 -3.69
CA LYS A 81 21.28 40.64 -5.00
C LYS A 81 22.54 39.79 -5.00
N LEU A 82 22.86 39.11 -3.90
CA LEU A 82 24.00 38.19 -3.87
C LEU A 82 23.69 36.97 -4.75
N SER A 83 24.70 36.53 -5.51
CA SER A 83 24.61 35.28 -6.26
C SER A 83 24.47 34.11 -5.29
N ALA A 84 23.49 33.25 -5.54
CA ALA A 84 23.14 32.12 -4.70
C ALA A 84 23.03 30.83 -5.50
N THR A 85 23.19 29.73 -4.77
CA THR A 85 22.69 28.43 -5.17
C THR A 85 21.28 28.27 -4.64
N GLN A 86 20.34 27.87 -5.49
CA GLN A 86 18.98 27.54 -5.10
C GLN A 86 18.74 26.06 -5.27
N GLU A 87 18.30 25.42 -4.19
CA GLU A 87 17.72 24.10 -4.22
C GLU A 87 16.20 24.21 -4.24
N LYS A 88 15.59 23.60 -5.26
CA LYS A 88 14.14 23.44 -5.38
C LYS A 88 13.80 22.00 -5.09
N THR A 89 13.11 21.75 -3.99
CA THR A 89 12.82 20.40 -3.50
C THR A 89 11.31 20.17 -3.47
N ALA A 90 10.83 19.24 -4.28
CA ALA A 90 9.50 18.67 -4.13
C ALA A 90 9.52 17.58 -3.06
N TRP A 91 8.61 17.67 -2.11
CA TRP A 91 8.40 16.67 -1.07
C TRP A 91 7.16 15.85 -1.36
N LEU A 92 7.27 14.53 -1.23
CA LEU A 92 6.15 13.60 -1.22
C LEU A 92 6.28 12.68 -0.01
N ILE A 93 5.28 12.73 0.86
CA ILE A 93 5.26 11.98 2.12
C ILE A 93 3.94 11.22 2.21
N MET A 94 3.97 9.93 2.49
CA MET A 94 2.76 9.12 2.63
C MET A 94 2.93 8.08 3.72
N GLN A 95 1.82 7.52 4.21
CA GLN A 95 1.90 6.38 5.13
C GLN A 95 2.62 5.22 4.45
N ASN A 96 3.49 4.54 5.20
CA ASN A 96 4.25 3.39 4.70
C ASN A 96 3.42 2.10 4.65
N ARG A 97 2.20 2.14 5.19
CA ARG A 97 1.29 1.01 5.29
C ARG A 97 -0.15 1.49 5.45
N VAL A 98 -1.07 0.75 4.87
CA VAL A 98 -2.52 0.85 5.10
C VAL A 98 -3.08 -0.53 5.44
N TYR A 99 -4.33 -0.61 5.91
CA TYR A 99 -4.96 -1.86 6.33
C TYR A 99 -6.28 -2.10 5.61
N VAL A 100 -6.50 -3.36 5.21
CA VAL A 100 -7.79 -3.86 4.70
C VAL A 100 -8.15 -5.09 5.50
N ASN A 101 -9.27 -5.07 6.22
CA ASN A 101 -9.69 -6.20 7.07
C ASN A 101 -8.55 -6.72 7.98
N ASN A 102 -7.81 -5.79 8.60
CA ASN A 102 -6.61 -6.04 9.42
C ASN A 102 -5.38 -6.60 8.69
N VAL A 103 -5.43 -6.72 7.37
CA VAL A 103 -4.29 -7.13 6.54
C VAL A 103 -3.45 -5.91 6.19
N PRO A 104 -2.14 -5.90 6.51
CA PRO A 104 -1.27 -4.79 6.16
C PRO A 104 -0.92 -4.82 4.66
N ILE A 105 -1.10 -3.68 4.00
CA ILE A 105 -0.59 -3.41 2.66
C ILE A 105 0.54 -2.41 2.81
N SER A 106 1.76 -2.83 2.45
CA SER A 106 2.92 -1.95 2.50
C SER A 106 2.92 -1.04 1.29
N LEU A 107 3.23 0.23 1.48
CA LEU A 107 3.31 1.23 0.43
C LEU A 107 4.75 1.70 0.29
N ASN A 108 5.14 2.09 -0.91
CA ASN A 108 6.45 2.68 -1.18
C ASN A 108 6.37 3.76 -2.26
N ILE A 109 7.25 4.75 -2.16
CA ILE A 109 7.55 5.67 -3.26
C ILE A 109 8.86 5.19 -3.90
N ASP A 110 8.78 4.72 -5.13
CA ASP A 110 9.90 4.10 -5.83
C ASP A 110 10.93 5.14 -6.29
N PRO A 111 12.20 4.75 -6.49
CA PRO A 111 13.25 5.61 -7.06
C PRO A 111 13.07 5.86 -8.57
N TYR A 112 11.83 6.06 -9.00
CA TYR A 112 11.46 6.45 -10.36
C TYR A 112 11.66 7.97 -10.53
N ASN A 113 12.08 8.43 -11.71
CA ASN A 113 12.32 9.86 -12.01
C ASN A 113 13.09 10.65 -10.94
N SER A 114 14.14 10.06 -10.37
CA SER A 114 15.02 10.71 -9.38
C SER A 114 14.32 11.08 -8.07
N TRP A 115 13.27 10.38 -7.69
CA TRP A 115 12.73 10.44 -6.32
C TRP A 115 13.69 9.69 -5.37
N THR A 116 14.30 10.40 -4.42
CA THR A 116 15.30 9.83 -3.51
C THR A 116 14.91 10.05 -2.05
N TYR A 117 15.55 9.30 -1.14
CA TYR A 117 15.37 9.59 0.28
C TYR A 117 15.99 10.95 0.60
N PRO A 118 15.31 11.79 1.40
CA PRO A 118 15.89 13.01 1.92
C PRO A 118 17.06 12.69 2.87
N ALA A 119 17.94 13.68 3.06
CA ALA A 119 18.98 13.60 4.09
C ALA A 119 18.38 13.65 5.51
N GLN A 120 17.17 14.21 5.63
CA GLN A 120 16.40 14.28 6.87
C GLN A 120 15.91 12.90 7.33
N SER A 121 15.78 12.74 8.65
CA SER A 121 15.24 11.53 9.26
C SER A 121 13.81 11.25 8.79
N GLN A 122 13.50 9.97 8.60
CA GLN A 122 12.15 9.53 8.25
C GLN A 122 11.23 9.64 9.47
N ILE A 123 9.98 10.03 9.22
CA ILE A 123 8.92 10.04 10.23
C ILE A 123 8.43 8.61 10.42
N SER A 124 8.32 8.15 11.67
CA SER A 124 7.80 6.81 11.98
C SER A 124 6.41 6.61 11.38
N GLY A 125 6.21 5.50 10.65
CA GLY A 125 4.94 5.20 9.96
C GLY A 125 4.77 5.87 8.59
N TYR A 126 5.72 6.69 8.14
CA TYR A 126 5.69 7.36 6.84
C TYR A 126 6.90 7.01 5.98
N ILE A 127 6.75 7.19 4.68
CA ILE A 127 7.85 7.25 3.71
C ILE A 127 7.86 8.66 3.15
N SER A 128 9.03 9.28 3.20
CA SER A 128 9.29 10.59 2.63
C SER A 128 10.32 10.44 1.52
N LYS A 129 9.98 10.93 0.33
CA LYS A 129 10.91 11.07 -0.79
C LYS A 129 10.94 12.51 -1.25
N ILE A 130 12.06 12.89 -1.83
CA ILE A 130 12.25 14.19 -2.46
C ILE A 130 12.62 14.04 -3.92
N ASN A 131 12.25 15.04 -4.70
CA ASN A 131 12.80 15.27 -6.02
C ASN A 131 13.37 16.69 -6.05
N GLN A 132 14.68 16.80 -6.25
CA GLN A 132 15.41 18.04 -6.05
C GLN A 132 16.21 18.41 -7.31
N ILE A 133 16.17 19.70 -7.64
CA ILE A 133 17.08 20.31 -8.62
C ILE A 133 17.80 21.49 -8.01
N THR A 134 18.97 21.80 -8.57
CA THR A 134 19.81 22.91 -8.14
C THR A 134 20.01 23.88 -9.30
N VAL A 135 19.77 25.16 -9.06
CA VAL A 135 19.92 26.23 -10.05
C VAL A 135 20.70 27.43 -9.47
N LYS A 136 21.21 28.30 -10.33
CA LYS A 136 21.81 29.58 -9.92
C LYS A 136 20.77 30.69 -10.02
N THR A 137 20.77 31.58 -9.03
CA THR A 137 19.82 32.68 -8.91
C THR A 137 20.39 33.74 -7.96
N ASP A 138 19.68 34.86 -7.79
CA ASP A 138 19.97 35.78 -6.69
C ASP A 138 19.29 35.28 -5.41
N VAL A 139 19.86 35.57 -4.24
CA VAL A 139 19.26 35.24 -2.93
C VAL A 139 17.80 35.70 -2.88
N GLY A 140 17.51 36.90 -3.39
CA GLY A 140 16.18 37.48 -3.45
C GLY A 140 15.62 37.90 -2.09
N GLY A 141 14.42 38.50 -2.13
CA GLY A 141 13.76 39.01 -0.94
C GLY A 141 13.37 37.94 0.08
N CYS A 142 13.35 38.32 1.35
CA CYS A 142 12.78 37.49 2.41
C CYS A 142 11.27 37.67 2.50
N TRP A 143 10.52 36.74 1.91
CA TRP A 143 9.06 36.76 1.96
C TRP A 143 8.54 36.45 3.37
N THR A 144 7.51 37.18 3.79
CA THR A 144 6.85 36.98 5.08
C THR A 144 5.88 35.80 5.02
N LEU A 145 5.62 35.20 6.18
CA LEU A 145 4.65 34.12 6.32
C LEU A 145 3.28 34.56 5.77
N GLY A 146 2.67 33.69 4.96
CA GLY A 146 1.37 33.94 4.32
C GLY A 146 1.43 34.74 3.02
N SER A 147 2.61 35.25 2.61
CA SER A 147 2.80 35.92 1.33
C SER A 147 2.35 35.05 0.16
N MET A 148 1.67 35.67 -0.81
CA MET A 148 1.18 35.03 -2.03
C MET A 148 1.97 35.57 -3.21
N ILE A 149 2.83 34.75 -3.81
CA ILE A 149 3.67 35.15 -4.95
C ILE A 149 3.74 34.05 -6.03
N PRO A 150 4.09 34.40 -7.27
CA PRO A 150 4.48 33.41 -8.28
C PRO A 150 5.78 32.70 -7.87
N VAL A 151 5.75 31.37 -7.80
CA VAL A 151 6.91 30.51 -7.55
C VAL A 151 7.02 29.49 -8.67
N ASP A 152 8.24 29.32 -9.19
CA ASP A 152 8.52 28.32 -10.23
C ASP A 152 8.81 26.96 -9.58
N PHE A 153 7.83 26.06 -9.63
CA PHE A 153 7.89 24.74 -9.04
C PHE A 153 8.53 23.69 -9.94
N HIS A 154 9.15 22.72 -9.28
CA HIS A 154 9.71 21.53 -9.90
C HIS A 154 8.99 20.29 -9.37
N TRP A 155 8.56 19.41 -10.27
CA TRP A 155 7.97 18.12 -9.91
C TRP A 155 8.22 17.08 -10.99
N ARG A 156 8.52 15.85 -10.59
CA ARG A 156 8.57 14.71 -11.50
C ARG A 156 7.50 13.71 -11.12
N SER A 157 6.91 13.02 -12.09
CA SER A 157 5.95 11.95 -11.80
C SER A 157 6.58 10.93 -10.85
N ALA A 158 5.92 10.64 -9.74
CA ALA A 158 6.33 9.64 -8.77
C ALA A 158 5.70 8.29 -9.12
N ARG A 159 6.38 7.19 -8.80
CA ARG A 159 5.79 5.85 -8.89
C ARG A 159 5.55 5.35 -7.48
N ILE A 160 4.32 4.95 -7.21
CA ILE A 160 3.91 4.37 -5.94
C ILE A 160 3.70 2.88 -6.15
N THR A 161 4.34 2.07 -5.31
CA THR A 161 4.14 0.61 -5.29
C THR A 161 3.39 0.24 -4.02
N ALA A 162 2.39 -0.63 -4.14
CA ALA A 162 1.79 -1.30 -2.99
C ALA A 162 2.10 -2.79 -3.05
N THR A 163 2.41 -3.35 -1.88
CA THR A 163 2.83 -4.74 -1.70
C THR A 163 1.94 -5.42 -0.67
N LEU A 164 1.37 -6.56 -1.05
CA LEU A 164 0.52 -7.41 -0.21
C LEU A 164 1.20 -8.78 -0.05
N SER A 165 1.19 -9.31 1.18
CA SER A 165 1.62 -10.68 1.45
C SER A 165 0.61 -11.70 0.88
N GLN A 166 1.12 -12.77 0.28
CA GLN A 166 0.30 -13.82 -0.37
C GLN A 166 -0.69 -14.45 0.62
N GLY A 167 -1.90 -14.77 0.14
CA GLY A 167 -2.92 -15.52 0.87
C GLY A 167 -3.66 -14.74 1.97
N ASN A 168 -3.36 -13.46 2.18
CA ASN A 168 -3.91 -12.73 3.33
C ASN A 168 -5.26 -12.05 3.09
N LEU A 169 -5.68 -11.85 1.83
CA LEU A 169 -6.98 -11.26 1.51
C LEU A 169 -7.85 -12.25 0.74
N ALA A 170 -9.12 -12.34 1.11
CA ALA A 170 -10.10 -13.10 0.37
C ALA A 170 -10.32 -12.48 -1.03
N PRO A 171 -10.78 -13.27 -2.03
CA PRO A 171 -11.16 -12.74 -3.32
C PRO A 171 -12.24 -11.65 -3.20
N GLY A 172 -12.07 -10.56 -3.95
CA GLY A 172 -12.97 -9.41 -3.92
C GLY A 172 -12.30 -8.11 -4.31
N ILE A 173 -13.10 -7.04 -4.40
CA ILE A 173 -12.62 -5.70 -4.73
C ILE A 173 -12.64 -4.83 -3.48
N TYR A 174 -11.46 -4.39 -3.06
CA TYR A 174 -11.28 -3.48 -1.94
C TYR A 174 -10.90 -2.08 -2.42
N ARG A 175 -11.38 -1.05 -1.73
CA ARG A 175 -11.06 0.35 -2.02
C ARG A 175 -10.55 1.01 -0.75
N VAL A 176 -9.31 1.46 -0.79
CA VAL A 176 -8.59 1.99 0.38
C VAL A 176 -8.17 3.42 0.10
N PRO A 177 -8.65 4.41 0.86
CA PRO A 177 -8.13 5.77 0.74
C PRO A 177 -6.71 5.81 1.29
N VAL A 178 -5.77 6.28 0.48
CA VAL A 178 -4.38 6.50 0.88
C VAL A 178 -4.12 7.99 0.96
N ALA A 179 -3.87 8.49 2.16
CA ALA A 179 -3.50 9.88 2.38
C ALA A 179 -2.03 10.11 2.08
N TYR A 180 -1.73 11.23 1.42
CA TYR A 180 -0.38 11.71 1.19
C TYR A 180 -0.28 13.21 1.43
N TYR A 181 0.94 13.68 1.65
CA TYR A 181 1.32 15.06 1.87
C TYR A 181 2.35 15.46 0.83
N TYR A 182 2.25 16.69 0.36
CA TYR A 182 3.27 17.28 -0.50
C TYR A 182 3.47 18.75 -0.19
N ALA A 183 4.68 19.23 -0.46
CA ALA A 183 5.06 20.62 -0.35
C ALA A 183 6.27 20.91 -1.25
N PHE A 184 6.57 22.18 -1.44
CA PHE A 184 7.75 22.62 -2.19
C PHE A 184 8.64 23.43 -1.27
N GLU A 185 9.84 22.94 -1.00
CA GLU A 185 10.86 23.65 -0.26
C GLU A 185 11.77 24.39 -1.24
N GLU A 186 12.06 25.64 -0.93
CA GLU A 186 13.04 26.46 -1.62
C GLU A 186 14.12 26.87 -0.61
N ASN A 187 15.37 26.49 -0.90
CA ASN A 187 16.53 26.86 -0.08
C ASN A 187 17.55 27.57 -0.96
N LYS A 188 17.69 28.88 -0.78
CA LYS A 188 18.65 29.74 -1.47
C LYS A 188 19.76 30.10 -0.51
N PHE A 189 21.02 29.93 -0.90
CA PHE A 189 22.16 30.21 -0.04
C PHE A 189 23.39 30.64 -0.86
N THR A 190 24.19 31.54 -0.31
CA THR A 190 25.42 32.04 -0.96
C THR A 190 26.58 31.04 -0.86
N THR A 191 26.64 30.27 0.23
CA THR A 191 27.62 29.20 0.47
C THR A 191 26.94 27.98 1.09
N PRO A 192 27.41 26.73 0.82
CA PRO A 192 26.79 25.52 1.37
C PRO A 192 26.68 25.49 2.90
N GLU A 193 27.62 26.12 3.60
CA GLU A 193 27.66 26.22 5.06
C GLU A 193 26.52 27.11 5.62
N GLU A 194 25.96 27.95 4.76
CA GLU A 194 24.93 28.94 5.09
C GLU A 194 23.54 28.50 4.62
N LYS A 195 23.39 27.23 4.25
CA LYS A 195 22.10 26.64 3.87
C LYS A 195 21.09 26.79 5.01
N GLY A 196 19.86 27.18 4.66
CA GLY A 196 18.81 27.38 5.64
C GLY A 196 18.42 26.07 6.34
N PRO A 197 17.86 26.15 7.56
CA PRO A 197 17.61 24.99 8.41
C PRO A 197 16.53 24.08 7.83
N SER A 198 16.90 22.89 7.36
CA SER A 198 15.98 21.95 6.70
C SER A 198 15.77 20.63 7.46
N ALA A 199 16.35 20.46 8.64
CA ALA A 199 16.35 19.20 9.39
C ALA A 199 14.93 18.69 9.74
N ASP A 200 14.00 19.60 10.04
CA ASP A 200 12.65 19.29 10.52
C ASP A 200 11.56 19.41 9.44
N VAL A 201 11.94 19.66 8.19
CA VAL A 201 11.00 19.90 7.07
C VAL A 201 9.94 18.79 6.92
N PRO A 202 10.27 17.49 6.99
CA PRO A 202 9.25 16.44 6.93
C PRO A 202 8.17 16.60 8.00
N ASN A 203 8.55 16.86 9.26
CA ASN A 203 7.61 16.98 10.37
C ASN A 203 6.74 18.23 10.21
N LEU A 204 7.31 19.34 9.74
CA LEU A 204 6.57 20.56 9.44
C LEU A 204 5.50 20.33 8.36
N ILE A 205 5.84 19.57 7.32
CA ILE A 205 4.92 19.22 6.22
C ILE A 205 3.75 18.38 6.76
N VAL A 206 4.03 17.28 7.46
CA VAL A 206 2.99 16.40 8.01
C VAL A 206 2.20 17.09 9.13
N GLY A 207 2.84 18.00 9.89
CA GLY A 207 2.26 18.77 10.98
C GLY A 207 1.32 19.91 10.56
N GLY A 208 1.10 20.11 9.24
CA GLY A 208 0.08 21.01 8.72
C GLY A 208 0.59 22.12 7.80
N LEU A 209 1.90 22.23 7.57
CA LEU A 209 2.43 23.16 6.55
C LEU A 209 2.38 22.56 5.15
N GLY A 210 2.29 21.24 5.02
CA GLY A 210 2.10 20.56 3.75
C GLY A 210 0.65 20.57 3.29
N ARG A 211 0.44 20.35 1.99
CA ARG A 211 -0.89 20.04 1.48
C ARG A 211 -1.17 18.56 1.65
N ARG A 212 -2.29 18.24 2.29
CA ARG A 212 -2.81 16.87 2.43
C ARG A 212 -3.81 16.57 1.33
N ASP A 213 -3.68 15.40 0.72
CA ASP A 213 -4.61 14.89 -0.29
C ASP A 213 -4.70 13.35 -0.20
N SER A 214 -5.50 12.73 -1.07
CA SER A 214 -5.68 11.28 -1.09
C SER A 214 -5.97 10.74 -2.48
N PHE A 215 -5.55 9.50 -2.72
CA PHE A 215 -6.00 8.69 -3.85
C PHE A 215 -6.67 7.40 -3.37
N THR A 216 -7.50 6.79 -4.21
CA THR A 216 -8.07 5.47 -3.91
C THR A 216 -7.13 4.38 -4.42
N LEU A 217 -6.65 3.53 -3.52
CA LEU A 217 -6.03 2.27 -3.86
C LEU A 217 -7.13 1.22 -4.06
N ILE A 218 -7.34 0.80 -5.30
CA ILE A 218 -8.27 -0.25 -5.69
C ILE A 218 -7.49 -1.56 -5.76
N ILE A 219 -7.90 -2.53 -4.96
CA ILE A 219 -7.26 -3.84 -4.85
C ILE A 219 -8.26 -4.87 -5.34
N ASP A 220 -8.02 -5.42 -6.52
CA ASP A 220 -8.82 -6.51 -7.09
C ASP A 220 -8.10 -7.83 -6.82
N VAL A 221 -8.58 -8.57 -5.82
CA VAL A 221 -8.05 -9.89 -5.44
C VAL A 221 -8.85 -10.96 -6.17
N LYS A 222 -8.19 -11.68 -7.08
CA LYS A 222 -8.80 -12.74 -7.88
C LYS A 222 -8.43 -14.10 -7.33
N SER A 223 -9.45 -14.93 -7.09
CA SER A 223 -9.27 -16.37 -6.86
C SER A 223 -8.52 -16.99 -8.04
N LYS A 224 -7.56 -17.88 -7.76
CA LYS A 224 -6.94 -18.71 -8.81
C LYS A 224 -7.83 -19.83 -9.31
N CYS A 225 -8.90 -20.13 -8.58
CA CYS A 225 -9.83 -21.20 -8.90
C CYS A 225 -11.18 -20.65 -9.32
N ASP A 226 -11.68 -21.15 -10.44
CA ASP A 226 -13.06 -21.01 -10.88
C ASP A 226 -13.87 -22.17 -10.34
N PHE A 227 -15.01 -21.86 -9.74
CA PHE A 227 -15.92 -22.84 -9.17
C PHE A 227 -17.35 -22.61 -9.66
N ASN A 228 -18.08 -23.71 -9.84
CA ASN A 228 -19.48 -23.66 -10.24
C ASN A 228 -20.37 -23.41 -9.01
N SER A 229 -21.21 -22.38 -9.03
CA SER A 229 -22.17 -22.12 -7.94
C SER A 229 -23.57 -22.68 -8.20
N ASN A 230 -23.75 -23.45 -9.29
CA ASN A 230 -25.02 -24.10 -9.59
C ASN A 230 -25.43 -25.06 -8.48
N GLN A 231 -26.74 -25.16 -8.25
CA GLN A 231 -27.30 -26.12 -7.31
C GLN A 231 -26.98 -27.55 -7.77
N LEU A 232 -26.39 -28.34 -6.86
CA LEU A 232 -26.21 -29.77 -7.04
C LEU A 232 -27.50 -30.47 -6.65
N GLN A 233 -28.06 -31.27 -7.57
CA GLN A 233 -29.24 -32.08 -7.32
C GLN A 233 -28.84 -33.54 -7.17
N LEU A 234 -29.29 -34.15 -6.08
CA LEU A 234 -29.12 -35.58 -5.79
C LEU A 234 -30.51 -36.18 -5.69
N THR A 235 -30.80 -37.12 -6.58
CA THR A 235 -32.10 -37.77 -6.72
C THR A 235 -31.96 -39.22 -6.28
N HIS A 236 -32.91 -39.68 -5.48
CA HIS A 236 -33.00 -41.06 -5.02
C HIS A 236 -34.19 -41.73 -5.69
N ASP A 237 -33.96 -42.89 -6.31
CA ASP A 237 -35.02 -43.78 -6.80
C ASP A 237 -35.16 -44.92 -5.79
N ILE A 238 -36.22 -44.89 -4.98
CA ILE A 238 -36.38 -45.76 -3.80
C ILE A 238 -37.61 -46.64 -3.94
N THR A 239 -37.39 -47.94 -3.76
CA THR A 239 -38.45 -48.92 -3.49
C THR A 239 -38.29 -49.40 -2.05
N LEU A 240 -39.18 -48.92 -1.17
CA LEU A 240 -39.11 -49.21 0.28
C LEU A 240 -39.24 -50.71 0.55
N GLY A 241 -38.37 -51.25 1.40
CA GLY A 241 -38.36 -52.65 1.84
C GLY A 241 -37.33 -53.53 1.13
N ASP A 242 -36.75 -53.08 0.03
CA ASP A 242 -35.75 -53.85 -0.73
C ASP A 242 -34.36 -53.80 -0.09
N GLU A 243 -34.00 -52.69 0.58
CA GLU A 243 -32.66 -52.47 1.12
C GLU A 243 -32.71 -51.69 2.44
N SER A 244 -31.64 -51.76 3.23
CA SER A 244 -31.50 -50.98 4.48
C SER A 244 -31.11 -49.51 4.24
N SER A 245 -30.70 -49.16 3.03
CA SER A 245 -30.25 -47.81 2.64
C SER A 245 -30.22 -47.68 1.13
N TYR A 246 -30.46 -46.47 0.60
CA TYR A 246 -30.62 -46.26 -0.85
C TYR A 246 -29.74 -45.13 -1.36
N LYS A 247 -28.88 -45.42 -2.35
CA LYS A 247 -27.97 -44.43 -2.93
C LYS A 247 -28.67 -43.52 -3.94
N SER A 248 -28.25 -42.27 -4.00
CA SER A 248 -28.66 -41.33 -5.05
C SER A 248 -27.91 -41.59 -6.36
N ASN A 249 -28.30 -40.88 -7.42
CA ASN A 249 -27.42 -40.62 -8.55
C ASN A 249 -26.12 -39.92 -8.11
N VAL A 250 -25.10 -39.99 -8.96
CA VAL A 250 -23.84 -39.27 -8.76
C VAL A 250 -23.90 -37.94 -9.53
N THR A 251 -23.57 -36.84 -8.86
CA THR A 251 -23.51 -35.50 -9.46
C THR A 251 -22.08 -34.98 -9.41
N ASN A 252 -21.65 -34.32 -10.48
CA ASN A 252 -20.30 -33.79 -10.61
C ASN A 252 -20.23 -32.31 -10.19
N TYR A 253 -19.25 -31.98 -9.37
CA TYR A 253 -18.84 -30.62 -9.07
C TYR A 253 -17.43 -30.36 -9.60
N SER A 254 -17.31 -29.45 -10.56
CA SER A 254 -16.01 -29.07 -11.12
C SER A 254 -15.46 -27.81 -10.47
N ILE A 255 -14.17 -27.85 -10.16
CA ILE A 255 -13.35 -26.68 -9.85
C ILE A 255 -12.16 -26.65 -10.82
N SER A 256 -11.72 -25.47 -11.23
CA SER A 256 -10.56 -25.33 -12.10
C SER A 256 -9.61 -24.29 -11.54
N CYS A 257 -8.37 -24.68 -11.22
CA CYS A 257 -7.37 -23.77 -10.67
C CYS A 257 -6.24 -23.51 -11.67
N SER A 258 -5.90 -22.24 -11.89
CA SER A 258 -4.83 -21.82 -12.81
C SER A 258 -3.41 -22.15 -12.32
N ALA A 259 -3.24 -22.47 -11.04
CA ALA A 259 -1.99 -22.93 -10.45
C ALA A 259 -2.27 -23.98 -9.35
N SER A 260 -1.22 -24.67 -8.88
CA SER A 260 -1.32 -25.65 -7.81
C SER A 260 -1.79 -25.00 -6.50
N THR A 261 -3.08 -25.14 -6.20
CA THR A 261 -3.77 -24.42 -5.14
C THR A 261 -4.35 -25.42 -4.13
N PRO A 262 -4.04 -25.33 -2.83
CA PRO A 262 -4.67 -26.15 -1.81
C PRO A 262 -6.17 -25.83 -1.73
N VAL A 263 -7.00 -26.86 -1.89
CA VAL A 263 -8.45 -26.77 -1.81
C VAL A 263 -8.94 -27.79 -0.80
N LYS A 264 -9.76 -27.32 0.14
CA LYS A 264 -10.50 -28.16 1.08
C LYS A 264 -11.99 -28.10 0.75
N MET A 265 -12.59 -29.26 0.51
CA MET A 265 -14.02 -29.41 0.29
C MET A 265 -14.66 -30.23 1.40
N GLU A 266 -15.78 -29.76 1.94
CA GLU A 266 -16.51 -30.41 3.03
C GLU A 266 -18.00 -30.49 2.71
N LEU A 267 -18.58 -31.68 2.84
CA LEU A 267 -20.02 -31.91 2.71
C LEU A 267 -20.68 -31.80 4.09
N ILE A 268 -21.60 -30.84 4.23
CA ILE A 268 -22.23 -30.50 5.50
C ILE A 268 -23.75 -30.54 5.32
N GLY A 269 -24.45 -31.34 6.12
CA GLY A 269 -25.91 -31.34 6.14
C GLY A 269 -26.47 -30.08 6.81
N THR A 270 -27.55 -29.52 6.27
CA THR A 270 -28.15 -28.28 6.82
C THR A 270 -28.98 -28.54 8.06
N ASN A 271 -29.66 -29.69 8.13
CA ASN A 271 -30.50 -30.11 9.25
C ASN A 271 -29.94 -31.38 9.88
N LYS A 272 -28.79 -31.26 10.55
CA LYS A 272 -28.05 -32.40 11.11
C LYS A 272 -28.87 -33.16 12.16
N PRO A 273 -29.09 -34.48 11.99
CA PRO A 273 -29.71 -35.31 13.01
C PRO A 273 -28.86 -35.36 14.30
N THR A 274 -29.53 -35.45 15.45
CA THR A 274 -28.88 -35.63 16.76
C THR A 274 -28.05 -36.92 16.76
N GLY A 275 -26.81 -36.86 17.24
CA GLY A 275 -25.93 -38.03 17.32
C GLY A 275 -25.25 -38.45 16.02
N LYS A 276 -25.56 -37.84 14.86
CA LYS A 276 -24.90 -38.10 13.57
C LYS A 276 -23.76 -37.12 13.28
N SER A 277 -22.87 -37.50 12.36
CA SER A 277 -21.77 -36.67 11.85
C SER A 277 -22.28 -35.50 11.01
N ALA A 278 -21.38 -34.53 10.73
CA ALA A 278 -21.75 -33.26 10.09
C ALA A 278 -22.26 -33.40 8.64
N ASN A 279 -21.95 -34.50 7.97
CA ASN A 279 -22.38 -34.78 6.60
C ASN A 279 -23.81 -35.37 6.50
N PHE A 280 -24.48 -35.59 7.64
CA PHE A 280 -25.87 -36.03 7.65
C PHE A 280 -26.84 -34.85 7.67
N THR A 281 -27.95 -34.99 6.95
CA THR A 281 -29.11 -34.09 7.02
C THR A 281 -30.40 -34.89 7.11
N LYS A 282 -31.41 -34.39 7.81
CA LYS A 282 -32.78 -34.93 7.70
C LYS A 282 -33.30 -34.75 6.28
N CYS A 283 -33.95 -35.78 5.75
CA CYS A 283 -34.59 -35.76 4.44
C CYS A 283 -35.86 -36.63 4.45
N GLY A 284 -37.01 -36.00 4.75
CA GLY A 284 -38.26 -36.73 5.01
C GLY A 284 -38.26 -37.47 6.35
N GLU A 285 -38.86 -38.65 6.38
CA GLU A 285 -38.91 -39.57 7.52
C GLU A 285 -37.67 -40.48 7.55
N GLY A 286 -36.47 -39.90 7.43
CA GLY A 286 -35.18 -40.57 7.43
C GLY A 286 -34.01 -39.59 7.36
N ASP A 287 -32.80 -40.12 7.18
CA ASP A 287 -31.56 -39.34 7.13
C ASP A 287 -30.84 -39.51 5.78
N CYS A 288 -30.27 -38.44 5.25
CA CYS A 288 -29.43 -38.46 4.06
C CYS A 288 -27.98 -38.22 4.47
N GLU A 289 -27.11 -39.16 4.15
CA GLU A 289 -25.67 -39.08 4.35
C GLU A 289 -24.98 -38.61 3.06
N LEU A 290 -24.34 -37.44 3.12
CA LEU A 290 -23.61 -36.87 1.99
C LEU A 290 -22.17 -37.38 1.96
N GLN A 291 -21.68 -37.77 0.79
CA GLN A 291 -20.30 -38.23 0.62
C GLN A 291 -19.76 -37.95 -0.79
N PHE A 292 -18.45 -37.89 -0.90
CA PHE A 292 -17.76 -38.02 -2.17
C PHE A 292 -17.80 -39.48 -2.62
N SER A 293 -17.69 -39.74 -3.93
CA SER A 293 -17.78 -41.09 -4.48
C SER A 293 -16.63 -42.01 -4.03
N ASP A 294 -15.54 -41.46 -3.50
CA ASP A 294 -14.47 -42.23 -2.84
C ASP A 294 -14.79 -42.59 -1.37
N GLY A 295 -16.00 -42.27 -0.90
CA GLY A 295 -16.50 -42.54 0.44
C GLY A 295 -16.09 -41.51 1.49
N LYS A 296 -15.31 -40.49 1.13
CA LYS A 296 -14.91 -39.43 2.07
C LYS A 296 -16.00 -38.38 2.22
N THR A 297 -15.95 -37.63 3.31
CA THR A 297 -16.83 -36.47 3.57
C THR A 297 -16.08 -35.14 3.46
N ILE A 298 -14.75 -35.22 3.52
CA ILE A 298 -13.81 -34.12 3.37
C ILE A 298 -12.78 -34.54 2.32
N SER A 299 -12.54 -33.67 1.34
CA SER A 299 -11.42 -33.81 0.41
C SER A 299 -10.49 -32.63 0.57
N GLU A 300 -9.20 -32.90 0.74
CA GLU A 300 -8.17 -31.88 0.87
C GLU A 300 -7.01 -32.24 -0.06
N GLU A 301 -6.81 -31.46 -1.11
CA GLU A 301 -5.78 -31.71 -2.10
C GLU A 301 -5.32 -30.42 -2.78
N LYS A 302 -4.18 -30.49 -3.49
CA LYS A 302 -3.75 -29.41 -4.37
C LYS A 302 -4.37 -29.60 -5.75
N VAL A 303 -5.18 -28.66 -6.18
CA VAL A 303 -5.81 -28.67 -7.51
C VAL A 303 -4.96 -27.85 -8.48
N THR A 304 -4.70 -28.40 -9.67
CA THR A 304 -4.11 -27.68 -10.82
C THR A 304 -4.88 -28.08 -12.07
N GLY A 305 -5.28 -27.11 -12.89
CA GLY A 305 -6.22 -27.33 -13.98
C GLY A 305 -7.62 -27.68 -13.45
N LYS A 306 -8.43 -28.34 -14.29
CA LYS A 306 -9.78 -28.79 -13.94
C LYS A 306 -9.72 -30.07 -13.10
N LYS A 307 -10.49 -30.09 -12.00
CA LYS A 307 -10.72 -31.25 -11.15
C LYS A 307 -12.22 -31.41 -10.91
N ASP A 308 -12.65 -32.66 -11.00
CA ASP A 308 -14.04 -33.06 -10.81
C ASP A 308 -14.19 -33.81 -9.50
N TYR A 309 -15.19 -33.42 -8.71
CA TYR A 309 -15.59 -34.04 -7.45
C TYR A 309 -16.94 -34.70 -7.65
N LEU A 310 -16.95 -36.02 -7.57
CA LEU A 310 -18.18 -36.81 -7.68
C LEU A 310 -18.82 -36.90 -6.30
N ILE A 311 -20.07 -36.45 -6.20
CA ILE A 311 -20.82 -36.35 -4.94
C ILE A 311 -22.07 -37.21 -5.08
N ASN A 312 -22.40 -37.95 -4.02
CA ASN A 312 -23.64 -38.67 -3.88
C ASN A 312 -24.16 -38.61 -2.45
N SER A 313 -25.36 -39.14 -2.27
CA SER A 313 -26.05 -39.24 -0.99
C SER A 313 -26.50 -40.68 -0.78
N THR A 314 -26.56 -41.11 0.48
CA THR A 314 -27.20 -42.37 0.87
C THR A 314 -28.37 -42.05 1.79
N PHE A 315 -29.58 -42.43 1.40
CA PHE A 315 -30.77 -42.31 2.21
C PHE A 315 -30.88 -43.51 3.16
N HIS A 316 -31.04 -43.22 4.43
CA HIS A 316 -31.21 -44.16 5.52
C HIS A 316 -32.65 -44.01 6.06
N PRO A 317 -33.58 -44.90 5.70
CA PRO A 317 -34.96 -44.84 6.17
C PRO A 317 -35.04 -45.09 7.69
N ASP A 318 -35.98 -44.41 8.35
CA ASP A 318 -36.38 -44.70 9.73
C ASP A 318 -37.52 -45.75 9.74
N ASP A 319 -37.80 -46.38 10.88
CA ASP A 319 -38.93 -47.33 11.02
C ASP A 319 -40.31 -46.74 10.68
N LYS A 320 -40.39 -45.41 10.59
CA LYS A 320 -41.62 -44.66 10.29
C LYS A 320 -41.74 -44.25 8.82
N THR A 321 -40.74 -44.53 7.97
CA THR A 321 -40.72 -44.06 6.59
C THR A 321 -41.94 -44.53 5.80
N LYS A 322 -42.68 -43.59 5.22
CA LYS A 322 -43.83 -43.84 4.34
C LYS A 322 -43.52 -43.55 2.88
N THR A 323 -44.38 -44.06 2.02
CA THR A 323 -44.38 -43.74 0.59
C THR A 323 -44.71 -42.26 0.36
N GLY A 324 -43.97 -41.61 -0.52
CA GLY A 324 -44.15 -40.20 -0.85
C GLY A 324 -42.87 -39.56 -1.37
N SER A 325 -42.92 -38.26 -1.65
CA SER A 325 -41.72 -37.47 -1.96
C SER A 325 -41.09 -36.93 -0.68
N PHE A 326 -39.78 -36.86 -0.66
CA PHE A 326 -39.02 -36.21 0.41
C PHE A 326 -37.94 -35.32 -0.19
N GLN A 327 -37.45 -34.39 0.64
CA GLN A 327 -36.36 -33.49 0.27
C GLN A 327 -35.47 -33.22 1.47
N GLY A 328 -34.19 -33.01 1.21
CA GLY A 328 -33.19 -32.56 2.18
C GLY A 328 -32.25 -31.57 1.53
N ALA A 329 -31.41 -30.94 2.33
CA ALA A 329 -30.42 -29.97 1.82
C ALA A 329 -29.06 -30.15 2.49
N GLY A 330 -28.03 -29.83 1.74
CA GLY A 330 -26.64 -29.85 2.17
C GLY A 330 -25.88 -28.65 1.63
N ILE A 331 -24.68 -28.45 2.17
CA ILE A 331 -23.75 -27.42 1.77
C ILE A 331 -22.46 -28.13 1.37
N LEU A 332 -22.01 -27.89 0.14
CA LEU A 332 -20.62 -28.13 -0.24
C LEU A 332 -19.82 -26.87 0.12
N ARG A 333 -19.05 -26.93 1.21
CA ARG A 333 -18.16 -25.84 1.59
C ARG A 333 -16.83 -26.01 0.86
N VAL A 334 -16.43 -25.01 0.09
CA VAL A 334 -15.14 -24.96 -0.58
C VAL A 334 -14.27 -23.88 0.07
N THR A 335 -13.08 -24.26 0.53
CA THR A 335 -12.09 -23.36 1.11
C THR A 335 -10.83 -23.40 0.25
N ILE A 336 -10.38 -22.22 -0.19
CA ILE A 336 -9.14 -22.02 -0.93
C ILE A 336 -8.13 -21.42 0.04
N GLN A 337 -6.92 -21.98 0.12
CA GLN A 337 -5.88 -21.57 1.06
C GLN A 337 -4.65 -21.00 0.37
#